data_AF-A0A7C4T6V1-F1
#
_entry.id   AF-A0A7C4T6V1-F1
#
_cell.length_a   1.000
_cell.length_b   1.000
_cell.length_c   1.000
_cell.angle_alpha   90.00
_cell.angle_beta   90.00
_cell.angle_gamma   90.00
#
_symmetry.space_group_name_H-M   'P 1'
#
loop_
_entity.id
_entity.type
_entity.pdbx_description
1 polymer ?
#
loop_
_entity_poly.entity_id
_entity_poly.type
_entity_poly.pdbx_seq_one_letter_code
_entity_poly.pdbx_strand_id
1 'polypeptide(L)'
;MISLTKGSRYRIESMETRERTKITKGLFRGFAAVGPDDAIVIELDESHAELKGKLRLIPVHMVLAVDVLEQVREEAPKAEKSHTMYG
;
A
#
# COMPACT_ATOMS: atom_id res chain seq x y z
N MET A 1 1.55 -0.75 -16.29
CA MET A 1 2.10 -0.02 -15.13
C MET A 1 1.67 -0.78 -13.89
N ILE A 2 2.58 -1.10 -12.98
CA ILE A 2 2.23 -1.71 -11.67
C ILE A 2 2.08 -0.58 -10.68
N SER A 3 0.93 -0.51 -10.02
CA SER A 3 0.61 0.42 -8.93
C SER A 3 0.39 -0.34 -7.62
N LEU A 4 0.48 0.35 -6.49
CA LEU A 4 -0.01 -0.19 -5.22
C LEU A 4 -1.54 -0.24 -5.27
N THR A 5 -2.12 -1.43 -5.14
CA THR A 5 -3.56 -1.67 -5.23
C THR A 5 -4.11 -1.94 -3.84
N LYS A 6 -5.10 -1.14 -3.40
CA LYS A 6 -5.72 -1.32 -2.07
C LYS A 6 -6.24 -2.74 -1.90
N GLY A 7 -6.00 -3.33 -0.75
CA GLY A 7 -6.34 -4.73 -0.46
C GLY A 7 -5.31 -5.76 -0.91
N SER A 8 -4.27 -5.37 -1.65
CA SER A 8 -3.14 -6.25 -1.97
C SER A 8 -2.17 -6.38 -0.78
N ARG A 9 -1.44 -7.49 -0.72
CA ARG A 9 -0.43 -7.75 0.33
C ARG A 9 0.97 -7.41 -0.16
N TYR A 10 1.71 -6.72 0.69
CA TYR A 10 3.07 -6.28 0.40
C TYR A 10 4.03 -6.61 1.54
N ARG A 11 5.31 -6.77 1.19
CA ARG A 11 6.45 -6.68 2.10
C ARG A 11 7.19 -5.39 1.78
N ILE A 12 7.24 -4.48 2.75
CA ILE A 12 7.94 -3.20 2.64
C ILE A 12 9.16 -3.25 3.54
N GLU A 13 10.31 -2.94 2.96
CA GLU A 13 11.54 -2.68 3.69
C GLU A 13 11.75 -1.18 3.78
N SER A 14 11.87 -0.66 5.00
CA SER A 14 12.04 0.77 5.26
C SER A 14 13.21 1.04 6.19
N MET A 15 13.84 2.20 6.08
CA MET A 15 14.91 2.63 6.98
C MET A 15 14.36 2.90 8.39
N GLU A 16 14.92 2.25 9.41
CA GLU A 16 14.62 2.53 10.84
C GLU A 16 15.73 3.40 11.45
N THR A 17 16.99 3.04 11.15
CA THR A 17 18.18 3.86 11.40
C THR A 17 19.08 3.78 10.17
N ARG A 18 20.19 4.55 10.14
CA ARG A 18 21.15 4.50 9.01
C ARG A 18 21.70 3.10 8.73
N GLU A 19 21.80 2.26 9.75
CA GLU A 19 22.40 0.92 9.67
C GLU A 19 21.38 -0.21 9.82
N ARG A 20 20.10 0.11 10.03
CA ARG A 20 19.05 -0.89 10.31
C ARG A 20 17.79 -0.62 9.51
N THR A 21 17.26 -1.68 8.91
CA THR A 21 15.98 -1.66 8.22
C THR A 21 14.88 -2.29 9.08
N LYS A 22 13.63 -1.99 8.73
CA LYS A 22 12.43 -2.58 9.31
C LYS A 22 11.61 -3.21 8.19
N ILE A 23 11.20 -4.46 8.42
CA ILE A 23 10.27 -5.13 7.53
C ILE A 23 8.84 -4.93 8.02
N THR A 24 7.97 -4.46 7.15
CA THR A 24 6.53 -4.35 7.36
C THR A 24 5.82 -5.24 6.36
N LYS A 25 4.91 -6.08 6.85
CA LYS A 25 4.09 -6.98 6.02
C LYS A 25 2.63 -6.77 6.35
N GLY A 26 1.80 -6.75 5.32
CA GLY A 26 0.37 -6.56 5.53
C GLY A 26 -0.38 -6.06 4.31
N LEU A 27 -1.61 -5.62 4.56
CA LEU A 27 -2.54 -5.16 3.53
C LEU A 27 -2.35 -3.66 3.27
N PHE A 28 -2.20 -3.29 2.01
CA PHE A 28 -2.17 -1.88 1.62
C PHE A 28 -3.55 -1.26 1.75
N ARG A 29 -3.65 -0.20 2.56
CA ARG A 29 -4.89 0.55 2.82
C ARG A 29 -4.96 1.89 2.10
N GLY A 30 -3.86 2.35 1.53
CA GLY A 30 -3.79 3.61 0.78
C GLY A 30 -2.61 4.47 1.23
N PHE A 31 -2.70 5.76 0.93
CA PHE A 31 -1.74 6.76 1.34
C PHE A 31 -2.36 7.69 2.38
N ALA A 32 -1.52 8.26 3.24
CA ALA A 32 -1.90 9.28 4.22
C ALA A 32 -0.78 10.33 4.32
N ALA A 33 -1.13 11.55 4.73
CA ALA A 33 -0.16 12.59 5.02
C ALA A 33 0.37 12.44 6.46
N VAL A 34 1.68 12.60 6.64
CA VAL A 34 2.37 12.71 7.92
C VAL A 34 3.16 14.02 7.92
N GLY A 35 2.51 15.10 8.35
CA GLY A 35 3.07 16.44 8.21
C GLY A 35 3.22 16.81 6.72
N PRO A 36 4.42 17.20 6.26
CA PRO A 36 4.67 17.53 4.85
C PRO A 36 4.89 16.29 3.95
N ASP A 37 5.04 15.11 4.54
CA ASP A 37 5.40 13.89 3.81
C ASP A 37 4.18 13.00 3.52
N ASP A 38 4.19 12.33 2.37
CA ASP A 38 3.28 11.22 2.09
C ASP A 38 3.77 9.93 2.73
N ALA A 39 2.84 9.10 3.19
CA ALA A 39 3.11 7.81 3.79
C ALA A 39 2.25 6.70 3.18
N ILE A 40 2.86 5.52 3.04
CA ILE A 40 2.16 4.26 2.73
C ILE A 40 1.50 3.75 4.00
N VAL A 41 0.22 3.41 3.92
CA VAL A 41 -0.55 2.84 5.04
C VAL A 41 -0.68 1.33 4.85
N ILE A 42 -0.07 0.56 5.75
CA ILE A 42 -0.18 -0.89 5.82
C ILE A 42 -0.92 -1.31 7.08
N GLU A 43 -1.95 -2.12 6.95
CA GLU A 43 -2.51 -2.87 8.08
C GLU A 43 -1.67 -4.10 8.34
N LEU A 44 -1.08 -4.20 9.53
CA LEU A 44 -0.09 -5.20 9.89
C LEU A 44 -0.71 -6.60 10.00
N ASP A 45 -0.07 -7.58 9.38
CA ASP A 45 -0.49 -8.98 9.45
C ASP A 45 0.03 -9.70 10.70
N GLU A 46 -0.22 -11.01 10.78
CA GLU A 46 0.20 -11.88 11.88
C GLU A 46 1.71 -11.86 12.19
N SER A 47 2.57 -11.42 11.27
CA SER A 47 4.02 -11.33 11.51
C SER A 47 4.43 -10.21 12.48
N HIS A 48 3.49 -9.36 12.92
CA HIS A 48 3.75 -8.23 13.82
C HIS A 48 3.20 -8.42 15.24
N ALA A 49 2.90 -9.66 15.65
CA ALA A 49 2.50 -10.01 17.01
C ALA A 49 1.39 -9.10 17.59
N GLU A 50 1.66 -8.38 18.68
CA GLU A 50 0.71 -7.49 19.36
C GLU A 50 0.24 -6.29 18.50
N LEU A 51 0.99 -5.97 17.43
CA LEU A 51 0.64 -4.91 16.50
C LEU A 51 -0.24 -5.41 15.33
N LYS A 52 -0.59 -6.70 15.28
CA LYS A 52 -1.51 -7.24 14.27
C LYS A 52 -2.79 -6.41 14.19
N GLY A 53 -3.22 -6.08 12.97
CA GLY A 53 -4.42 -5.29 12.70
C GLY A 53 -4.27 -3.79 12.96
N LYS A 54 -3.11 -3.32 13.45
CA LYS A 54 -2.82 -1.89 13.55
C LYS A 54 -2.39 -1.35 12.20
N LEU A 55 -2.60 -0.05 12.00
CA LEU A 55 -2.08 0.67 10.83
C LEU A 55 -0.66 1.16 11.12
N ARG A 56 0.26 0.86 10.22
CA ARG A 56 1.58 1.47 10.17
C ARG A 56 1.65 2.44 8.99
N LEU A 57 2.00 3.68 9.30
CA LEU A 57 2.30 4.72 8.32
C LEU A 57 3.81 4.72 8.10
N ILE A 58 4.23 4.51 6.86
CA ILE A 58 5.65 4.51 6.46
C ILE A 58 5.85 5.68 5.50
N PRO A 59 6.56 6.76 5.88
CA PRO A 59 6.88 7.84 4.96
C PRO A 59 7.53 7.29 3.69
N VAL A 60 7.07 7.75 2.52
CA VAL A 60 7.51 7.22 1.22
C VAL A 60 9.02 7.40 1.05
N HIS A 61 9.58 8.52 1.53
CA HIS A 61 11.02 8.79 1.46
C HIS A 61 11.88 7.85 2.33
N MET A 62 11.27 7.04 3.21
CA MET A 62 11.96 6.04 4.03
C MET A 62 11.92 4.63 3.45
N VAL A 63 11.21 4.41 2.33
CA VAL A 63 11.06 3.10 1.70
C VAL A 63 12.31 2.75 0.91
N LEU A 64 12.85 1.56 1.15
CA LEU A 64 14.02 1.01 0.46
C LEU A 64 13.60 0.00 -0.62
N ALA A 65 12.60 -0.83 -0.34
CA ALA A 65 12.04 -1.79 -1.28
C ALA A 65 10.57 -2.11 -0.98
N VAL A 66 9.82 -2.48 -2.02
CA VAL A 66 8.44 -2.96 -1.93
C VAL A 66 8.29 -4.20 -2.78
N ASP A 67 8.04 -5.33 -2.13
CA ASP A 67 7.75 -6.60 -2.79
C ASP A 67 6.24 -6.84 -2.80
N VAL A 68 5.70 -7.20 -3.96
CA VAL A 68 4.30 -7.62 -4.12
C VAL A 68 4.18 -9.08 -3.71
N LEU A 69 3.45 -9.36 -2.63
CA LEU A 69 3.23 -10.74 -2.17
C LEU A 69 1.97 -11.32 -2.81
N GLU A 70 0.90 -10.53 -2.87
CA GLU A 70 -0.38 -10.91 -3.45
C GLU A 70 -1.02 -9.67 -4.03
N GLN A 71 -1.38 -9.72 -5.31
CA GLN A 71 -2.05 -8.60 -5.98
C GLN A 71 -3.53 -8.95 -6.21
N VAL A 72 -4.41 -8.13 -5.64
CA VAL A 72 -5.82 -8.13 -6.00
C VAL A 72 -5.93 -7.68 -7.45
N ARG A 73 -6.66 -8.44 -8.27
CA ARG A 73 -6.96 -8.02 -9.64
C ARG A 73 -7.87 -6.80 -9.57
N GLU A 74 -7.39 -5.66 -10.05
CA GLU A 74 -8.27 -4.55 -10.39
C GLU A 74 -9.17 -5.03 -11.54
N GLU A 75 -10.46 -5.21 -11.29
CA GLU A 75 -11.42 -5.37 -12.37
C GLU A 75 -11.31 -4.13 -13.26
N ALA A 76 -10.97 -4.32 -14.54
CA ALA A 76 -10.88 -3.23 -15.50
C ALA A 76 -12.17 -2.37 -15.41
N PRO A 77 -12.07 -1.04 -15.41
CA PRO A 77 -13.26 -0.19 -15.36
C PRO A 77 -14.17 -0.60 -16.52
N LYS A 78 -15.40 -1.01 -16.19
CA LYS A 78 -16.43 -1.25 -17.22
C LYS A 78 -16.54 0.05 -17.99
N ALA A 79 -16.19 0.01 -19.28
CA ALA A 79 -16.40 1.13 -20.18
C ALA A 79 -17.84 1.62 -20.01
N GLU A 80 -18.02 2.86 -19.56
CA GLU A 80 -19.33 3.51 -19.59
C GLU A 80 -19.80 3.46 -21.05
N LYS A 81 -20.88 2.72 -21.29
CA LYS A 81 -21.53 2.73 -22.59
C LYS A 81 -22.06 4.14 -22.79
N SER A 82 -21.44 4.88 -23.70
CA SER A 82 -21.95 6.15 -24.20
C SER A 82 -23.37 5.91 -24.75
N HIS A 83 -24.38 6.39 -24.03
CA HIS A 83 -25.72 6.51 -24.57
C HIS A 83 -25.70 7.64 -25.60
N THR A 84 -25.56 7.29 -26.88
CA THR A 84 -26.01 8.15 -27.97
C THR A 84 -27.53 8.27 -27.89
N MET A 85 -28.03 9.44 -27.44
CA MET A 85 -29.37 9.89 -27.77
C MET A 85 -29.27 10.77 -29.00
N TYR A 86 -29.80 10.28 -30.12
CA TYR A 86 -30.22 11.14 -31.23
C TYR A 86 -31.45 11.93 -30.76
N GLY A 87 -31.42 13.24 -30.97
CA GLY A 87 -32.53 14.17 -30.86
C GLY A 87 -32.34 15.28 -31.89
#